data_AF-A0A0R1UPB8-F1
#
_entry.id   AF-A0A0R1UPB8-F1
#
_cell.length_a   1.000
_cell.length_b   1.000
_cell.length_c   1.000
_cell.angle_alpha   90.00
_cell.angle_beta   90.00
_cell.angle_gamma   90.00
#
_symmetry.space_group_name_H-M   'P 1'
#
loop_
_entity.id
_entity.type
_entity.pdbx_description
1 polymer ?
#
loop_
_entity_poly.entity_id
_entity_poly.type
_entity_poly.pdbx_seq_one_letter_code
_entity_poly.pdbx_strand_id
1 'polypeptide(L)' 'MTEQSEWLRQQIDQLANQQEKFTDRAFWLALKQVVAEQDRRSEQLGGEVDGRTWRPDRW' A
#
# COMPACT_ATOMS: atom_id res chain seq x y z
N MET A 1 4.39 4.59 -5.48
CA MET A 1 4.36 4.41 -4.02
C MET A 1 4.37 5.78 -3.38
N THR A 2 3.36 6.07 -2.57
CA THR A 2 3.22 7.39 -1.93
C THR A 2 4.17 7.54 -0.74
N GLU A 3 4.63 8.75 -0.45
CA GLU A 3 5.48 9.04 0.73
C GLU A 3 4.82 8.57 2.03
N GLN A 4 3.49 8.68 2.11
CA GLN A 4 2.68 8.21 3.23
C GLN A 4 2.70 6.67 3.36
N SER A 5 2.65 5.95 2.24
CA SER A 5 2.77 4.48 2.21
C SER A 5 4.14 4.01 2.67
N GLU A 6 5.22 4.70 2.25
CA GLU A 6 6.58 4.39 2.69
C GLU A 6 6.77 4.62 4.19
N TRP A 7 6.34 5.78 4.68
CA TRP A 7 6.38 6.11 6.11
C TRP A 7 5.61 5.07 6.94
N LEU A 8 4.39 4.71 6.52
CA LEU A 8 3.58 3.70 7.23
C LEU A 8 4.26 2.33 7.26
N ARG A 9 4.85 1.89 6.14
CA ARG A 9 5.58 0.61 6.07
C ARG A 9 6.80 0.60 6.99
N GLN A 10 7.52 1.72 7.12
CA GLN A 10 8.62 1.86 8.08
C GLN A 10 8.13 1.79 9.54
N GLN A 11 7.01 2.42 9.86
CA GLN A 11 6.43 2.32 11.20
C GLN A 11 6.01 0.89 11.54
N ILE A 12 5.44 0.16 10.59
CA ILE A 12 5.08 -1.25 10.76
C ILE A 12 6.33 -2.10 11.00
N ASP A 13 7.44 -1.85 10.30
CA ASP A 13 8.71 -2.56 10.52
C ASP A 13 9.26 -2.29 11.93
N GLN A 14 9.23 -1.05 12.40
CA GLN A 14 9.65 -0.70 13.75
C GLN A 14 8.83 -1.46 14.80
N LEU A 15 7.50 -1.48 14.65
CA LEU A 15 6.60 -2.19 15.56
C LEU A 15 6.82 -3.71 15.50
N ALA A 16 7.02 -4.29 14.32
CA ALA A 16 7.30 -5.72 14.15
C ALA A 16 8.60 -6.14 14.87
N ASN A 17 9.64 -5.31 14.80
CA ASN A 17 10.94 -5.55 15.42
C ASN A 17 10.89 -5.47 16.95
N GLN A 18 9.92 -4.73 17.51
CA GLN A 18 9.69 -4.65 18.96
C GLN A 18 8.92 -5.86 19.52
N GLN A 19 8.32 -6.70 18.66
CA GLN A 19 7.57 -7.85 19.13
C GLN A 19 8.49 -9.03 19.48
N GLU A 20 8.38 -9.51 20.70
CA GLU A 20 9.05 -10.73 21.19
C GLU A 20 8.33 -11.99 20.72
N LYS A 21 6.99 -11.96 20.71
CA LYS A 21 6.16 -13.10 20.29
C LYS A 21 6.10 -13.17 18.78
N PHE A 22 6.33 -14.39 18.27
CA PHE A 22 6.26 -14.66 16.84
C PHE A 22 4.89 -14.30 16.24
N THR A 23 3.80 -14.64 16.92
CA THR A 23 2.43 -14.36 16.45
C THR A 23 2.19 -12.86 16.25
N ASP A 24 2.70 -12.06 17.18
CA ASP A 24 2.49 -10.62 17.19
C ASP A 24 3.34 -9.97 16.10
N ARG A 25 4.58 -10.45 15.90
CA ARG A 25 5.41 -10.07 14.75
C ARG A 25 4.76 -10.45 13.42
N ALA A 26 4.21 -11.66 13.32
CA ALA A 26 3.55 -12.15 12.10
C ALA A 26 2.35 -11.28 11.72
N PHE A 27 1.58 -10.80 12.70
CA PHE A 27 0.50 -9.84 12.46
C PHE A 27 1.00 -8.57 11.77
N TRP A 28 2.08 -7.96 12.27
CA TRP A 28 2.65 -6.75 11.67
C TRP A 28 3.17 -7.00 10.25
N LEU A 29 3.83 -8.14 10.02
CA LEU A 29 4.30 -8.52 8.68
C LEU A 29 3.14 -8.69 7.69
N ALA A 30 2.04 -9.30 8.12
CA ALA A 30 0.84 -9.43 7.31
C ALA A 30 0.19 -8.06 7.02
N LEU A 31 0.12 -7.18 8.02
CA LEU A 31 -0.37 -5.82 7.83
C LEU A 31 0.45 -5.05 6.79
N LYS A 32 1.78 -5.19 6.81
CA LYS A 32 2.67 -4.58 5.81
C LYS A 32 2.34 -5.02 4.39
N GLN A 33 1.98 -6.30 4.20
CA GLN A 33 1.56 -6.82 2.90
C GLN A 33 0.24 -6.18 2.45
N VAL A 34 -0.73 -6.05 3.36
CA VAL A 34 -2.01 -5.39 3.05
C VAL A 34 -1.79 -3.94 2.63
N VAL A 35 -0.92 -3.19 3.32
CA VAL A 35 -0.60 -1.80 2.95
C VAL A 35 0.01 -1.73 1.54
N ALA A 36 0.93 -2.62 1.20
CA ALA A 36 1.54 -2.67 -0.13
C ALA A 36 0.50 -2.95 -1.24
N GLU A 37 -0.44 -3.87 -1.00
CA GLU A 37 -1.52 -4.16 -1.95
C GLU A 37 -2.49 -2.98 -2.11
N GLN A 38 -2.78 -2.25 -1.02
CA GLN A 38 -3.64 -1.07 -1.08
C GLN A 38 -2.99 0.08 -1.87
N ASP A 39 -1.68 0.28 -1.73
CA ASP A 39 -0.93 1.26 -2.52
C ASP A 39 -0.97 0.90 -4.02
N ARG A 40 -0.71 -0.38 -4.35
CA ARG A 40 -0.82 -0.89 -5.72
C ARG A 40 -2.21 -0.66 -6.34
N ARG A 41 -3.27 -0.95 -5.58
CA ARG A 41 -4.66 -0.73 -6.04
C ARG A 41 -4.96 0.75 -6.26
N SER A 42 -4.40 1.62 -5.42
CA SER A 42 -4.60 3.07 -5.55
C SER A 42 -3.96 3.60 -6.83
N GLU A 43 -2.76 3.12 -7.18
CA GLU A 43 -2.09 3.43 -8.46
C GLU A 43 -2.91 2.94 -9.66
N GLN A 44 -3.42 1.70 -9.59
CA GLN A 44 -4.24 1.11 -10.66
C GLN A 44 -5.54 1.91 -10.89
N LEU A 45 -6.25 2.27 -9.82
CA LEU A 45 -7.48 3.06 -9.90
C LEU A 45 -7.22 4.45 -10.48
N GLY A 46 -6.11 5.10 -10.11
CA GLY A 46 -5.71 6.38 -10.71
C GLY A 46 -5.49 6.27 -12.23
N GLY A 47 -4.77 5.24 -12.67
CA GLY A 47 -4.54 4.98 -14.09
C GLY A 47 -5.81 4.62 -14.86
N GLU A 48 -6.74 3.86 -14.26
CA GLU A 48 -8.04 3.56 -14.88
C GLU A 48 -8.91 4.80 -15.06
N VAL A 49 -8.93 5.71 -14.09
CA VAL A 49 -9.67 6.97 -14.17
C VAL A 49 -9.09 7.85 -15.29
N ASP A 50 -7.77 7.98 -15.38
CA ASP A 50 -7.11 8.77 -16.42
C ASP A 50 -7.34 8.16 -17.82
N GLY A 51 -7.15 6.85 -17.98
CA GLY A 51 -7.38 6.15 -19.25
C GLY A 51 -8.85 6.16 -19.73
N ARG A 52 -9.82 6.25 -18.81
CA ARG A 52 -11.24 6.47 -19.17
C ARG A 52 -11.56 7.92 -19.50
N THR A 53 -10.80 8.86 -18.97
CA THR A 53 -10.95 10.30 -19.24
C THR A 53 -10.34 10.66 -20.59
N TRP A 54 -9.23 10.02 -20.97
CA TRP A 54 -8.61 10.14 -22.29
C TRP A 54 -9.27 9.21 -23.33
N ARG A 55 -10.50 9.55 -23.76
CA ARG A 55 -11.14 8.92 -24.94
C ARG A 55 -11.15 9.90 -26.12
N PRO A 56 -10.25 9.72 -27.11
CA PRO A 56 -10.17 10.67 -28.21
C PRO A 56 -11.40 10.71 -29.13
N ASP A 57 -12.24 9.69 -29.04
CA ASP A 57 -13.49 9.51 -29.75
C ASP A 57 -14.69 10.27 -29.14
N ARG A 58 -14.47 11.13 -28.12
CA ARG A 58 -15.50 11.97 -27.48
C ARG A 58 -15.26 13.49 -27.57
N TRP A 59 -14.29 13.96 -28.37
CA TRP A 59 -14.11 15.38 -28.71
C TRP A 59 -14.28 15.61 -30.21
#